data_AF-A0A845Y077-F1
#
_entry.id   AF-A0A845Y077-F1
#
_cell.length_a   1.000
_cell.length_b   1.000
_cell.length_c   1.000
_cell.angle_alpha   90.00
_cell.angle_beta   90.00
_cell.angle_gamma   90.00
#
_symmetry.space_group_name_H-M   'P 1'
#
loop_
_entity.id
_entity.type
_entity.pdbx_description
1 polymer ?
#
loop_
_entity_poly.entity_id
_entity_poly.type
_entity_poly.pdbx_seq_one_letter_code
_entity_poly.pdbx_strand_id
1 'polypeptide(L)'
;HLDQYHYFGTKACDRAINRLALSPNSRVLDIGSGVGGPARYISYKTGCHIQCVELRNNFNEIAQELTQRVGLDKRIQYLTGNILSPQVIDALLPSSFDSIISFLSFLHIENRDKILEICFRSLKDNGLIYIEDYVANGPLTPDVKTTLEEVVQSSYLPTRETYRNHLERVGFADICFIDLTTGWKGWVKERYQKFLQSKEESIKLFGENVYEHRRQFYQTISDLFQSGKIGGSSILAKKPCVPKIHQVPDTYFCSVTSVYSEQYHFFLEDGSLLALRYFKTGTIEHYSAWWSDTKGYSLELINTSEHQRSDQHISIKNNDGTGTICLPEANIEIQFQVAAEFTWAVPAEKNHRAVIHQPKLLCTVNTGDRTQKAIGYCKIYDGDYPKFWGYHFVHAFFPDYGIIWSAEATFGEEKYNYFKLLNTSQTEKEILLNGEDSYHRKTSAHGRIQDKIYHLKFDNNAFANWSSILRNQPSTMESKLCLEYRPAILEIDDQKVGEGICLKEFCFGTIT
;
A
#
# COMPACT_ATOMS: atom_id res chain seq x y z
N HIS A 1 27.46 -24.16 7.66
CA HIS A 1 26.22 -24.81 8.13
C HIS A 1 26.35 -25.44 9.52
N LEU A 2 27.42 -25.17 10.28
CA LEU A 2 27.69 -25.83 11.57
C LEU A 2 26.84 -25.28 12.73
N ASP A 3 26.26 -24.09 12.58
CA ASP A 3 25.66 -23.29 13.65
C ASP A 3 24.26 -22.75 13.32
N GLN A 4 23.58 -23.36 12.34
CA GLN A 4 22.26 -22.94 11.86
C GLN A 4 21.31 -24.14 11.77
N TYR A 5 20.10 -24.03 12.35
CA TYR A 5 19.12 -25.11 12.43
C TYR A 5 17.96 -24.97 11.44
N HIS A 6 17.78 -23.79 10.86
CA HIS A 6 16.68 -23.43 9.98
C HIS A 6 16.85 -23.97 8.55
N TYR A 7 15.76 -23.92 7.78
CA TYR A 7 15.72 -24.49 6.45
C TYR A 7 16.32 -23.54 5.41
N PHE A 8 16.85 -24.11 4.32
CA PHE A 8 17.60 -23.40 3.28
C PHE A 8 18.90 -22.71 3.71
N GLY A 9 19.27 -22.74 4.99
CA GLY A 9 20.54 -22.20 5.48
C GLY A 9 20.70 -20.71 5.18
N THR A 10 21.88 -20.32 4.70
CA THR A 10 22.20 -18.91 4.45
C THR A 10 21.26 -18.24 3.44
N LYS A 11 20.62 -19.00 2.54
CA LYS A 11 19.62 -18.43 1.60
C LYS A 11 18.41 -17.83 2.33
N ALA A 12 18.00 -18.39 3.46
CA ALA A 12 16.93 -17.79 4.27
C ALA A 12 17.40 -16.47 4.91
N CYS A 13 18.66 -16.42 5.37
CA CYS A 13 19.25 -15.18 5.87
C CYS A 13 19.36 -14.11 4.77
N ASP A 14 19.79 -14.47 3.56
CA ASP A 14 19.83 -13.55 2.41
C ASP A 14 18.43 -13.03 2.07
N ARG A 15 17.40 -13.88 2.18
CA ARG A 15 16.00 -13.48 1.99
C ARG A 15 15.59 -12.44 3.03
N ALA A 16 15.91 -12.67 4.31
CA ALA A 16 15.63 -11.74 5.40
C ALA A 16 16.36 -10.39 5.20
N ILE A 17 17.64 -10.42 4.85
CA ILE A 17 18.44 -9.21 4.55
C ILE A 17 17.77 -8.37 3.47
N ASN A 18 17.39 -9.00 2.35
CA ASN A 18 16.78 -8.30 1.22
C ASN A 18 15.38 -7.78 1.54
N ARG A 19 14.55 -8.58 2.22
CA ARG A 19 13.16 -8.21 2.55
C ARG A 19 13.08 -7.09 3.59
N LEU A 20 14.04 -7.03 4.50
CA LEU A 20 14.14 -6.01 5.54
C LEU A 20 15.01 -4.82 5.15
N ALA A 21 15.65 -4.85 3.97
CA ALA A 21 16.61 -3.86 3.51
C ALA A 21 17.69 -3.54 4.57
N LEU A 22 18.23 -4.60 5.21
CA LEU A 22 19.18 -4.44 6.32
C LEU A 22 20.47 -3.74 5.87
N SER A 23 20.93 -2.81 6.70
CA SER A 23 22.12 -2.00 6.46
C SER A 23 23.01 -1.95 7.71
N PRO A 24 24.22 -1.38 7.64
CA PRO A 24 25.08 -1.21 8.82
C PRO A 24 24.43 -0.41 9.96
N ASN A 25 23.47 0.46 9.62
CA ASN A 25 22.77 1.31 10.58
C ASN A 25 21.56 0.62 11.22
N SER A 26 21.17 -0.56 10.74
CA SER A 26 20.02 -1.29 11.26
C SER A 26 20.32 -1.88 12.64
N ARG A 27 19.35 -1.74 13.55
CA ARG A 27 19.28 -2.46 14.83
C ARG A 27 18.23 -3.55 14.73
N VAL A 28 18.64 -4.81 14.88
CA VAL A 28 17.79 -5.98 14.69
C VAL A 28 17.61 -6.72 16.01
N LEU A 29 16.41 -7.21 16.28
CA LEU A 29 16.15 -8.15 17.36
C LEU A 29 15.92 -9.55 16.77
N ASP A 30 16.72 -10.53 17.19
CA ASP A 30 16.61 -11.94 16.81
C ASP A 30 15.99 -12.76 17.94
N ILE A 31 14.77 -13.25 17.74
CA ILE A 31 14.01 -13.99 18.76
C ILE A 31 14.17 -15.49 18.52
N GLY A 32 14.74 -16.18 19.51
CA GLY A 32 15.11 -17.59 19.42
C GLY A 32 16.38 -17.81 18.61
N SER A 33 17.43 -17.07 18.96
CA SER A 33 18.67 -17.03 18.16
C SER A 33 19.45 -18.35 18.12
N GLY A 34 19.11 -19.31 18.99
CA GLY A 34 19.84 -20.56 19.14
C GLY A 34 21.32 -20.32 19.43
N VAL A 35 22.21 -21.02 18.73
CA VAL A 35 23.67 -20.83 18.83
C VAL A 35 24.19 -19.63 18.00
N GLY A 36 23.30 -18.77 17.47
CA GLY A 36 23.64 -17.47 16.90
C GLY A 36 24.14 -17.47 15.44
N GLY A 37 24.07 -18.58 14.72
CA GLY A 37 24.55 -18.64 13.33
C GLY A 37 23.86 -17.68 12.35
N PRO A 38 22.52 -17.53 12.37
CA PRO A 38 21.84 -16.54 11.53
C PRO A 38 22.27 -15.11 11.87
N ALA A 39 22.31 -14.75 13.16
CA ALA A 39 22.75 -13.44 13.62
C ALA A 39 24.18 -13.11 13.13
N ARG A 40 25.13 -14.04 13.30
CA ARG A 40 26.50 -13.85 12.80
C ARG A 40 26.55 -13.66 11.29
N TYR A 41 25.85 -14.48 10.53
CA TYR A 41 25.82 -14.38 9.07
C TYR A 41 25.23 -13.04 8.62
N ILE A 42 24.09 -12.62 9.20
CA ILE A 42 23.42 -11.37 8.86
C ILE A 42 24.31 -10.17 9.21
N SER A 43 24.81 -10.10 10.45
CA SER A 43 25.69 -8.99 10.88
C SER A 43 26.99 -8.93 10.07
N TYR A 44 27.56 -10.08 9.70
CA TYR A 44 28.73 -10.12 8.82
C TYR A 44 28.43 -9.54 7.43
N LYS A 45 27.29 -9.90 6.83
CA LYS A 45 26.92 -9.48 5.46
C LYS A 45 26.50 -8.01 5.37
N THR A 46 25.86 -7.48 6.40
CA THR A 46 25.24 -6.15 6.37
C THR A 46 25.93 -5.13 7.25
N GLY A 47 26.73 -5.57 8.23
CA GLY A 47 27.29 -4.71 9.27
C GLY A 47 26.30 -4.30 10.36
N CYS A 48 25.05 -4.79 10.34
CA CYS A 48 24.03 -4.39 11.29
C CYS A 48 24.32 -4.85 12.72
N HIS A 49 23.66 -4.21 13.69
CA HIS A 49 23.70 -4.59 15.10
C HIS A 49 22.53 -5.52 15.41
N ILE A 50 22.78 -6.59 16.18
CA ILE A 50 21.77 -7.59 16.51
C ILE A 50 21.72 -7.83 18.01
N GLN A 51 20.55 -7.65 18.61
CA GLN A 51 20.24 -8.16 19.93
C GLN A 51 19.56 -9.52 19.78
N CYS A 52 20.17 -10.56 20.33
CA CYS A 52 19.63 -11.91 20.32
C CYS A 52 18.93 -12.20 21.65
N VAL A 53 17.79 -12.87 21.60
CA VAL A 53 17.10 -13.44 22.77
C VAL A 53 17.00 -14.94 22.60
N GLU A 54 17.48 -15.69 23.59
CA GLU A 54 17.47 -17.15 23.57
C GLU A 54 17.02 -17.69 24.94
N LEU A 55 16.11 -18.65 24.93
CA LEU A 55 15.56 -19.24 26.16
C LEU A 55 16.63 -20.03 26.92
N ARG A 56 17.49 -20.75 26.20
CA ARG A 56 18.44 -21.70 26.77
C ARG A 56 19.81 -21.07 27.03
N ASN A 57 20.21 -21.00 28.30
CA ASN A 57 21.50 -20.43 28.69
C ASN A 57 22.70 -21.09 28.00
N ASN A 58 22.71 -22.42 27.91
CA ASN A 58 23.82 -23.15 27.28
C ASN A 58 23.95 -22.85 25.77
N PHE A 59 22.85 -22.56 25.08
CA PHE A 59 22.90 -22.15 23.66
C PHE A 59 23.44 -20.73 23.54
N ASN A 60 23.03 -19.85 24.44
CA ASN A 60 23.53 -18.48 24.48
C ASN A 60 25.05 -18.43 24.77
N GLU A 61 25.54 -19.16 25.76
CA GLU A 61 26.99 -19.23 26.07
C GLU A 61 27.82 -19.67 24.85
N ILE A 62 27.38 -20.73 24.15
CA ILE A 62 28.01 -21.18 22.90
C ILE A 62 27.94 -20.07 21.83
N ALA A 63 26.79 -19.39 21.70
CA ALA A 63 26.60 -18.33 20.73
C ALA A 63 27.56 -17.15 20.98
N GLN A 64 27.74 -16.76 22.24
CA GLN A 64 28.68 -15.71 22.65
C GLN A 64 30.12 -16.11 22.34
N GLU A 65 30.53 -17.32 22.71
CA GLU A 65 31.88 -17.83 22.46
C GLU A 65 32.21 -17.84 20.95
N LEU A 66 31.30 -18.39 20.13
CA LEU A 66 31.46 -18.41 18.68
C LEU A 66 31.50 -17.01 18.07
N THR A 67 30.71 -16.08 18.60
CA THR A 67 30.66 -14.68 18.14
C THR A 67 31.94 -13.92 18.46
N GLN A 68 32.51 -14.13 19.66
CA GLN A 68 33.81 -13.56 20.04
C GLN A 68 34.93 -14.11 19.16
N ARG A 69 34.95 -15.43 18.90
CA ARG A 69 35.95 -16.09 18.04
C ARG A 69 36.00 -15.51 16.62
N VAL A 70 34.91 -14.93 16.13
CA VAL A 70 34.83 -14.29 14.80
C VAL A 70 34.83 -12.76 14.84
N GLY A 71 35.06 -12.14 16.01
CA GLY A 71 35.17 -10.68 16.17
C GLY A 71 33.88 -9.90 15.92
N LEU A 72 32.71 -10.51 16.21
CA LEU A 72 31.40 -9.87 16.03
C LEU A 72 30.74 -9.44 17.35
N ASP A 73 31.42 -9.60 18.48
CA ASP A 73 30.94 -9.33 19.85
C ASP A 73 30.53 -7.87 20.09
N LYS A 74 31.12 -6.92 19.35
CA LYS A 74 30.69 -5.51 19.40
C LYS A 74 29.38 -5.23 18.65
N ARG A 75 28.98 -6.09 17.72
CA ARG A 75 27.77 -5.94 16.91
C ARG A 75 26.63 -6.84 17.35
N ILE A 76 26.93 -7.98 17.97
CA ILE A 76 25.93 -8.96 18.37
C ILE A 76 25.98 -9.12 19.88
N GLN A 77 24.85 -8.81 20.52
CA GLN A 77 24.64 -8.95 21.96
C GLN A 77 23.62 -10.05 22.20
N TYR A 78 23.73 -10.74 23.31
CA TYR A 78 22.83 -11.85 23.62
C TYR A 78 22.22 -11.72 25.01
N LEU A 79 20.93 -12.04 25.09
CA LEU A 79 20.12 -12.03 26.30
C LEU A 79 19.51 -13.42 26.52
N THR A 80 19.84 -14.07 27.64
CA THR A 80 19.21 -15.33 28.03
C THR A 80 17.87 -15.04 28.70
N GLY A 81 16.81 -15.72 28.26
CA GLY A 81 15.55 -15.78 29.00
C GLY A 81 14.34 -16.05 28.13
N ASN A 82 13.20 -16.30 28.80
CA ASN A 82 11.91 -16.39 28.11
C ASN A 82 11.52 -14.99 27.62
N ILE A 83 11.30 -14.84 26.31
CA ILE A 83 10.88 -13.58 25.68
C ILE A 83 9.58 -13.01 26.25
N LEU A 84 8.73 -13.86 26.84
CA LEU A 84 7.49 -13.46 27.52
C LEU A 84 7.68 -13.07 28.99
N SER A 85 8.89 -13.24 29.56
CA SER A 85 9.16 -12.90 30.96
C SER A 85 9.30 -11.39 31.15
N PRO A 86 8.80 -10.82 32.27
CA PRO A 86 8.95 -9.39 32.56
C PRO A 86 10.40 -8.91 32.48
N GLN A 87 11.37 -9.71 32.96
CA GLN A 87 12.78 -9.34 32.98
C GLN A 87 13.35 -9.16 31.56
N VAL A 88 13.01 -10.06 30.64
CA VAL A 88 13.44 -9.93 29.24
C VAL A 88 12.69 -8.78 28.56
N ILE A 89 11.39 -8.64 28.82
CA ILE A 89 10.57 -7.56 28.30
C ILE A 89 11.12 -6.19 28.73
N ASP A 90 11.53 -6.02 29.98
CA ASP A 90 12.07 -4.76 30.51
C ASP A 90 13.46 -4.44 29.95
N ALA A 91 14.26 -5.47 29.68
CA ALA A 91 15.55 -5.33 29.00
C ALA A 91 15.41 -4.89 27.53
N LEU A 92 14.28 -5.20 26.89
CA LEU A 92 13.95 -4.76 25.53
C LEU A 92 13.31 -3.37 25.55
N LEU A 93 14.15 -2.35 25.33
CA LEU A 93 13.71 -0.96 25.23
C LEU A 93 12.62 -0.80 24.14
N PRO A 94 11.54 -0.05 24.43
CA PRO A 94 10.52 0.24 23.42
C PRO A 94 11.12 1.03 22.26
N SER A 95 10.55 0.87 21.05
CA SER A 95 10.93 1.62 19.85
C SER A 95 12.43 1.68 19.55
N SER A 96 13.13 0.56 19.74
CA SER A 96 14.61 0.50 19.68
C SER A 96 15.16 -0.27 18.50
N PHE A 97 14.32 -1.06 17.82
CA PHE A 97 14.72 -1.92 16.71
C PHE A 97 14.10 -1.46 15.39
N ASP A 98 14.92 -1.41 14.34
CA ASP A 98 14.47 -1.17 12.97
C ASP A 98 13.82 -2.44 12.38
N SER A 99 14.26 -3.62 12.83
CA SER A 99 13.70 -4.88 12.39
C SER A 99 13.70 -5.96 13.46
N ILE A 100 12.78 -6.91 13.34
CA ILE A 100 12.74 -8.14 14.12
C ILE A 100 12.86 -9.33 13.18
N ILE A 101 13.68 -10.32 13.53
CA ILE A 101 13.79 -11.60 12.83
C ILE A 101 13.48 -12.75 13.78
N SER A 102 12.91 -13.83 13.24
CA SER A 102 12.80 -15.13 13.92
C SER A 102 12.79 -16.24 12.88
N PHE A 103 13.59 -17.28 13.10
CA PHE A 103 13.65 -18.46 12.25
C PHE A 103 13.32 -19.72 13.07
N LEU A 104 12.18 -20.36 12.77
CA LEU A 104 11.72 -21.58 13.43
C LEU A 104 11.77 -21.51 14.97
N SER A 105 11.39 -20.36 15.54
CA SER A 105 11.31 -20.20 17.00
C SER A 105 9.89 -19.93 17.47
N PHE A 106 9.16 -19.09 16.73
CA PHE A 106 7.80 -18.68 17.09
C PHE A 106 6.85 -19.88 17.27
N LEU A 107 6.98 -20.98 16.52
CA LEU A 107 6.18 -22.21 16.76
C LEU A 107 6.26 -22.77 18.19
N HIS A 108 7.34 -22.48 18.93
CA HIS A 108 7.50 -22.93 20.32
C HIS A 108 6.87 -21.97 21.34
N ILE A 109 6.33 -20.83 20.89
CA ILE A 109 5.73 -19.79 21.72
C ILE A 109 4.22 -19.83 21.55
N GLU A 110 3.53 -20.33 22.58
CA GLU A 110 2.08 -20.52 22.58
C GLU A 110 1.30 -19.21 22.50
N ASN A 111 1.64 -18.25 23.37
CA ASN A 111 0.91 -16.98 23.46
C ASN A 111 1.30 -16.03 22.32
N ARG A 112 0.70 -16.25 21.14
CA ARG A 112 0.98 -15.51 19.89
C ARG A 112 0.67 -14.02 20.01
N ASP A 113 -0.45 -13.66 20.64
CA ASP A 113 -0.82 -12.26 20.87
C ASP A 113 0.25 -11.56 21.71
N LYS A 114 0.70 -12.20 22.81
CA LYS A 114 1.66 -11.56 23.71
C LYS A 114 3.04 -11.35 23.09
N ILE A 115 3.56 -12.33 22.35
CA ILE A 115 4.85 -12.17 21.67
C ILE A 115 4.78 -11.08 20.60
N LEU A 116 3.67 -10.99 19.86
CA LEU A 116 3.49 -9.96 18.84
C LEU A 116 3.33 -8.57 19.45
N GLU A 117 2.66 -8.42 20.59
CA GLU A 117 2.63 -7.15 21.35
C GLU A 117 4.04 -6.69 21.74
N ILE A 118 4.88 -7.61 22.24
CA ILE A 118 6.27 -7.32 22.61
C ILE A 118 7.06 -6.88 21.38
N CYS A 119 6.88 -7.59 20.25
CA CYS A 119 7.53 -7.24 18.98
C CYS A 119 7.10 -5.84 18.51
N PHE A 120 5.79 -5.56 18.50
CA PHE A 120 5.24 -4.28 18.09
C PHE A 120 5.73 -3.12 18.97
N ARG A 121 5.80 -3.33 20.29
CA ARG A 121 6.34 -2.34 21.22
C ARG A 121 7.84 -2.08 20.99
N SER A 122 8.60 -3.12 20.70
CA SER A 122 10.07 -3.06 20.54
C SER A 122 10.50 -2.42 19.21
N LEU A 123 9.68 -2.55 18.16
CA LEU A 123 9.93 -1.93 16.86
C LEU A 123 9.77 -0.40 16.91
N LYS A 124 10.65 0.30 16.19
CA LYS A 124 10.45 1.71 15.80
C LYS A 124 9.24 1.83 14.87
N ASP A 125 8.73 3.05 14.74
CA ASP A 125 7.79 3.41 13.69
C ASP A 125 8.37 3.07 12.31
N ASN A 126 7.55 2.55 11.41
CA ASN A 126 7.94 1.96 10.12
C ASN A 126 8.86 0.72 10.20
N GLY A 127 9.14 0.20 11.41
CA GLY A 127 9.93 -1.00 11.58
C GLY A 127 9.24 -2.25 11.03
N LEU A 128 10.03 -3.24 10.65
CA LEU A 128 9.56 -4.48 10.00
C LEU A 128 9.81 -5.71 10.87
N ILE A 129 8.86 -6.65 10.88
CA ILE A 129 9.07 -7.99 11.44
C ILE A 129 9.10 -9.02 10.31
N TYR A 130 10.09 -9.92 10.36
CA TYR A 130 10.28 -11.02 9.44
C TYR A 130 10.35 -12.35 10.19
N ILE A 131 9.47 -13.28 9.86
CA ILE A 131 9.40 -14.59 10.53
C ILE A 131 9.40 -15.67 9.45
N GLU A 132 10.26 -16.68 9.57
CA GLU A 132 10.08 -17.95 8.86
C GLU A 132 9.66 -19.02 9.88
N ASP A 133 8.43 -19.53 9.75
CA ASP A 133 7.81 -20.40 10.77
C ASP A 133 6.93 -21.50 10.15
N TYR A 134 6.56 -22.48 10.98
CA TYR A 134 5.56 -23.48 10.60
C TYR A 134 4.16 -22.86 10.64
N VAL A 135 3.28 -23.38 9.77
CA VAL A 135 1.84 -23.04 9.78
C VAL A 135 1.00 -24.28 9.54
N ALA A 136 -0.22 -24.29 10.08
CA ALA A 136 -1.20 -25.32 9.73
C ALA A 136 -1.82 -25.01 8.36
N ASN A 137 -1.96 -26.03 7.50
CA ASN A 137 -2.65 -25.89 6.20
C ASN A 137 -4.17 -26.11 6.31
N GLY A 138 -4.66 -26.37 7.52
CA GLY A 138 -6.06 -26.61 7.85
C GLY A 138 -6.20 -27.17 9.27
N PRO A 139 -7.40 -27.66 9.64
CA PRO A 139 -7.60 -28.30 10.94
C PRO A 139 -6.64 -29.49 11.16
N LEU A 140 -5.96 -29.48 12.30
CA LEU A 140 -5.02 -30.53 12.69
C LEU A 140 -5.77 -31.66 13.42
N THR A 141 -5.48 -32.91 13.06
CA THR A 141 -6.02 -34.09 13.75
C THR A 141 -5.38 -34.23 15.14
N PRO A 142 -6.01 -34.94 16.10
CA PRO A 142 -5.43 -35.20 17.41
C PRO A 142 -4.00 -35.77 17.34
N ASP A 143 -3.77 -36.79 16.51
CA ASP A 143 -2.44 -37.41 16.36
C ASP A 143 -1.36 -36.42 15.88
N VAL A 144 -1.72 -35.52 14.97
CA VAL A 144 -0.79 -34.49 14.48
C VAL A 144 -0.50 -33.47 15.58
N LYS A 145 -1.50 -33.09 16.38
CA LYS A 145 -1.31 -32.20 17.55
C LYS A 145 -0.39 -32.84 18.59
N THR A 146 -0.64 -34.09 18.97
CA THR A 146 0.22 -34.85 19.89
C THR A 146 1.65 -34.92 19.37
N THR A 147 1.83 -35.21 18.07
CA THR A 147 3.16 -35.24 17.45
C THR A 147 3.86 -33.88 17.50
N LEU A 148 3.13 -32.79 17.23
CA LEU A 148 3.66 -31.43 17.32
C LEU A 148 4.07 -31.06 18.75
N GLU A 149 3.27 -31.43 19.75
CA GLU A 149 3.56 -31.18 21.16
C GLU A 149 4.76 -31.99 21.65
N GLU A 150 4.78 -33.30 21.42
CA GLU A 150 5.77 -34.21 22.01
C GLU A 150 7.11 -34.19 21.28
N VAL A 151 7.10 -34.07 19.94
CA VAL A 151 8.32 -34.18 19.12
C VAL A 151 8.82 -32.81 18.67
N VAL A 152 7.91 -31.93 18.23
CA VAL A 152 8.26 -30.60 17.73
C VAL A 152 8.27 -29.56 18.86
N GLN A 153 7.72 -29.88 20.03
CA GLN A 153 7.59 -28.94 21.15
C GLN A 153 6.83 -27.67 20.75
N SER A 154 5.71 -27.84 20.05
CA SER A 154 4.84 -26.76 19.55
C SER A 154 3.40 -27.04 19.98
N SER A 155 2.95 -26.42 21.08
CA SER A 155 1.57 -26.55 21.59
C SER A 155 0.53 -25.78 20.77
N TYR A 156 0.95 -24.82 19.96
CA TYR A 156 0.06 -23.99 19.17
C TYR A 156 0.62 -23.72 17.78
N LEU A 157 -0.11 -24.18 16.76
CA LEU A 157 0.26 -23.99 15.36
C LEU A 157 -0.90 -23.34 14.57
N PRO A 158 -0.88 -22.01 14.36
CA PRO A 158 -1.95 -21.31 13.66
C PRO A 158 -1.95 -21.58 12.15
N THR A 159 -3.12 -21.44 11.53
CA THR A 159 -3.19 -21.29 10.06
C THR A 159 -2.64 -19.92 9.65
N ARG A 160 -2.30 -19.73 8.36
CA ARG A 160 -1.85 -18.42 7.84
C ARG A 160 -2.86 -17.31 8.14
N GLU A 161 -4.15 -17.61 8.01
CA GLU A 161 -5.23 -16.65 8.30
C GLU A 161 -5.30 -16.31 9.79
N THR A 162 -5.22 -17.32 10.66
CA THR A 162 -5.16 -17.09 12.11
C THR A 162 -3.92 -16.27 12.49
N TYR A 163 -2.77 -16.53 11.88
CA TYR A 163 -1.53 -15.79 12.11
C TYR A 163 -1.67 -14.33 11.64
N ARG A 164 -2.30 -14.08 10.49
CA ARG A 164 -2.65 -12.73 10.01
C ARG A 164 -3.52 -11.99 11.03
N ASN A 165 -4.58 -12.63 11.52
CA ASN A 165 -5.47 -12.04 12.52
C ASN A 165 -4.74 -11.63 13.81
N HIS A 166 -3.77 -12.44 14.27
CA HIS A 166 -2.93 -12.07 15.40
C HIS A 166 -2.07 -10.81 15.13
N LEU A 167 -1.48 -10.70 13.94
CA LEU A 167 -0.69 -9.54 13.54
C LEU A 167 -1.55 -8.27 13.45
N GLU A 168 -2.71 -8.36 12.79
CA GLU A 168 -3.64 -7.23 12.61
C GLU A 168 -4.19 -6.73 13.95
N ARG A 169 -4.54 -7.66 14.86
CA ARG A 169 -5.06 -7.32 16.20
C ARG A 169 -4.07 -6.47 17.01
N VAL A 170 -2.77 -6.73 16.88
CA VAL A 170 -1.72 -5.97 17.57
C VAL A 170 -1.46 -4.61 16.88
N GLY A 171 -1.85 -4.45 15.61
CA GLY A 171 -1.72 -3.21 14.85
C GLY A 171 -0.67 -3.24 13.73
N PHE A 172 -0.14 -4.42 13.38
CA PHE A 172 0.72 -4.54 12.20
C PHE A 172 -0.06 -4.33 10.90
N ALA A 173 0.59 -3.73 9.92
CA ALA A 173 0.08 -3.48 8.57
C ALA A 173 1.00 -4.10 7.50
N ASP A 174 0.62 -3.98 6.23
CA ASP A 174 1.38 -4.48 5.06
C ASP A 174 1.79 -5.96 5.18
N ILE A 175 0.88 -6.79 5.73
CA ILE A 175 1.17 -8.18 6.09
C ILE A 175 1.22 -9.06 4.83
N CYS A 176 2.41 -9.58 4.53
CA CYS A 176 2.70 -10.46 3.40
C CYS A 176 3.09 -11.85 3.90
N PHE A 177 2.46 -12.88 3.32
CA PHE A 177 2.85 -14.27 3.50
C PHE A 177 3.40 -14.82 2.19
N ILE A 178 4.53 -15.50 2.26
CA ILE A 178 5.08 -16.30 1.18
C ILE A 178 5.00 -17.76 1.62
N ASP A 179 4.35 -18.58 0.80
CA ASP A 179 4.30 -20.02 1.04
C ASP A 179 5.66 -20.65 0.72
N LEU A 180 6.27 -21.28 1.73
CA LEU A 180 7.52 -22.02 1.61
C LEU A 180 7.30 -23.54 1.63
N THR A 181 6.05 -24.01 1.74
CA THR A 181 5.68 -25.41 1.97
C THR A 181 6.31 -26.37 0.97
N THR A 182 6.20 -26.10 -0.34
CA THR A 182 6.75 -26.98 -1.38
C THR A 182 8.26 -27.11 -1.24
N GLY A 183 8.96 -26.00 -1.03
CA GLY A 183 10.41 -25.99 -0.89
C GLY A 183 10.87 -26.65 0.41
N TRP A 184 10.18 -26.39 1.53
CA TRP A 184 10.47 -27.03 2.82
C TRP A 184 10.19 -28.52 2.79
N LYS A 185 9.11 -28.96 2.15
CA LYS A 185 8.78 -30.38 1.94
C LYS A 185 9.90 -31.13 1.21
N GLY A 186 10.50 -30.51 0.18
CA GLY A 186 11.68 -31.05 -0.50
C GLY A 186 12.91 -31.08 0.42
N TRP A 187 13.18 -29.97 1.11
CA TRP A 187 14.34 -29.82 1.99
C TRP A 187 14.36 -30.82 3.15
N VAL A 188 13.24 -30.99 3.87
CA VAL A 188 13.17 -31.90 5.02
C VAL A 188 13.30 -33.36 4.59
N LYS A 189 12.73 -33.72 3.43
CA LYS A 189 12.88 -35.05 2.83
C LYS A 189 14.35 -35.32 2.49
N GLU A 190 15.00 -34.39 1.79
CA GLU A 190 16.40 -34.52 1.42
C GLU A 190 17.31 -34.57 2.66
N ARG A 191 17.04 -33.73 3.67
CA ARG A 191 17.77 -33.74 4.95
C ARG A 191 17.67 -35.09 5.66
N TYR A 192 16.47 -35.68 5.70
CA TYR A 192 16.28 -37.00 6.30
C TYR A 192 17.06 -38.08 5.54
N GLN A 193 16.98 -38.09 4.20
CA GLN A 193 17.70 -39.07 3.38
C GLN A 193 19.23 -38.94 3.52
N LYS A 194 19.77 -37.71 3.51
CA LYS A 194 21.19 -37.47 3.77
C LYS A 194 21.61 -37.94 5.16
N PHE A 195 20.77 -37.74 6.17
CA PHE A 195 21.07 -38.21 7.52
C PHE A 195 21.14 -39.74 7.60
N LEU A 196 20.24 -40.46 6.93
CA LEU A 196 20.28 -41.93 6.84
C LEU A 196 21.57 -42.43 6.16
N GLN A 197 22.04 -41.74 5.12
CA GLN A 197 23.29 -42.07 4.44
C GLN A 197 24.52 -41.85 5.34
N SER A 198 24.42 -40.98 6.35
CA SER A 198 25.48 -40.70 7.32
C SER A 198 25.43 -41.60 8.58
N LYS A 199 24.71 -42.73 8.55
CA LYS A 199 24.49 -43.59 9.72
C LYS A 199 25.78 -44.00 10.43
N GLU A 200 26.71 -44.61 9.72
CA GLU A 200 27.94 -45.15 10.30
C GLU A 200 28.80 -44.05 10.94
N GLU A 201 28.98 -42.93 10.25
CA GLU A 201 29.72 -41.77 10.75
C GLU A 201 29.04 -41.14 11.97
N SER A 202 27.71 -40.99 11.93
CA SER A 202 26.93 -40.42 13.04
C SER A 202 26.97 -41.30 14.30
N ILE A 203 26.87 -42.62 14.15
CA ILE A 203 26.98 -43.56 15.28
C ILE A 203 28.40 -43.51 15.86
N LYS A 204 29.43 -43.44 15.01
CA LYS A 204 30.82 -43.33 15.44
C LYS A 204 31.09 -42.04 16.23
N LEU A 205 30.51 -40.91 15.82
CA LEU A 205 30.73 -39.61 16.46
C LEU A 205 29.87 -39.36 17.70
N PHE A 206 28.61 -39.82 17.69
CA PHE A 206 27.60 -39.42 18.69
C PHE A 206 26.96 -40.60 19.45
N GLY A 207 27.23 -41.84 19.03
CA GLY A 207 26.63 -43.04 19.59
C GLY A 207 25.25 -43.39 18.98
N GLU A 208 24.88 -44.66 19.12
CA GLU A 208 23.66 -45.23 18.53
C GLU A 208 22.37 -44.59 19.05
N ASN A 209 22.28 -44.34 20.36
CA ASN A 209 21.11 -43.69 20.98
C ASN A 209 20.85 -42.29 20.40
N VAL A 210 21.90 -41.48 20.21
CA VAL A 210 21.76 -40.12 19.64
C VAL A 210 21.39 -40.19 18.16
N TYR A 211 21.95 -41.15 17.42
CA TYR A 211 21.58 -41.38 16.04
C TYR A 211 20.09 -41.74 15.91
N GLU A 212 19.60 -42.70 16.70
CA GLU A 212 18.20 -43.14 16.63
C GLU A 212 17.22 -42.03 17.02
N HIS A 213 17.49 -41.27 18.09
CA HIS A 213 16.64 -40.13 18.44
C HIS A 213 16.61 -39.06 17.34
N ARG A 214 17.76 -38.73 16.73
CA ARG A 214 17.81 -37.76 15.61
C ARG A 214 17.15 -38.30 14.36
N ARG A 215 17.27 -39.60 14.08
CA ARG A 215 16.62 -40.27 12.95
C ARG A 215 15.11 -40.18 13.10
N GLN A 216 14.58 -40.53 14.27
CA GLN A 216 13.15 -40.41 14.58
C GLN A 216 12.67 -38.98 14.41
N PHE A 217 13.37 -38.00 14.98
CA PHE A 217 13.02 -36.59 14.82
C PHE A 217 12.96 -36.17 13.34
N TYR A 218 14.00 -36.44 12.54
CA TYR A 218 14.00 -36.07 11.12
C TYR A 218 12.95 -36.82 10.30
N GLN A 219 12.68 -38.08 10.64
CA GLN A 219 11.59 -38.85 10.05
C GLN A 219 10.25 -38.18 10.33
N THR A 220 9.94 -37.89 11.60
CA THR A 220 8.69 -37.25 12.03
C THR A 220 8.49 -35.90 11.33
N ILE A 221 9.51 -35.03 11.29
CA ILE A 221 9.41 -33.75 10.58
C ILE A 221 9.14 -33.98 9.09
N SER A 222 9.85 -34.91 8.44
CA SER A 222 9.60 -35.25 7.04
C SER A 222 8.15 -35.69 6.83
N ASP A 223 7.66 -36.63 7.65
CA ASP A 223 6.32 -37.21 7.54
C ASP A 223 5.22 -36.16 7.76
N LEU A 224 5.39 -35.26 8.74
CA LEU A 224 4.48 -34.14 8.97
C LEU A 224 4.35 -33.25 7.72
N PHE A 225 5.46 -32.85 7.09
CA PHE A 225 5.40 -32.07 5.84
C PHE A 225 4.88 -32.90 4.66
N GLN A 226 5.19 -34.20 4.58
CA GLN A 226 4.68 -35.05 3.50
C GLN A 226 3.16 -35.22 3.57
N SER A 227 2.60 -35.27 4.78
CA SER A 227 1.15 -35.38 5.02
C SER A 227 0.33 -34.20 4.47
N GLY A 228 0.98 -33.06 4.24
CA GLY A 228 0.33 -31.81 3.80
C GLY A 228 -0.46 -31.09 4.89
N LYS A 229 -0.49 -31.61 6.13
CA LYS A 229 -1.22 -30.99 7.26
C LYS A 229 -0.53 -29.73 7.79
N ILE A 230 0.80 -29.70 7.72
CA ILE A 230 1.60 -28.52 8.06
C ILE A 230 2.30 -27.98 6.81
N GLY A 231 2.66 -26.71 6.88
CA GLY A 231 3.38 -25.98 5.86
C GLY A 231 4.41 -25.05 6.45
N GLY A 232 5.11 -24.36 5.56
CA GLY A 232 6.08 -23.33 5.91
C GLY A 232 5.64 -21.97 5.39
N SER A 233 5.92 -20.92 6.15
CA SER A 233 5.70 -19.56 5.67
C SER A 233 6.82 -18.62 6.06
N SER A 234 7.15 -17.74 5.11
CA SER A 234 7.82 -16.48 5.41
C SER A 234 6.77 -15.40 5.56
N ILE A 235 6.83 -14.66 6.65
CA ILE A 235 5.87 -13.67 7.08
C ILE A 235 6.61 -12.35 7.22
N LEU A 236 6.14 -11.31 6.52
CA LEU A 236 6.65 -9.95 6.66
C LEU A 236 5.49 -9.06 7.08
N ALA A 237 5.69 -8.21 8.07
CA ALA A 237 4.70 -7.20 8.48
C ALA A 237 5.38 -5.92 8.94
N LYS A 238 4.66 -4.81 8.90
CA LYS A 238 5.16 -3.48 9.21
C LYS A 238 4.45 -2.88 10.42
N LYS A 239 5.20 -2.30 11.35
CA LYS A 239 4.64 -1.37 12.33
C LYS A 239 4.37 -0.04 11.64
N PRO A 240 3.11 0.38 11.46
CA PRO A 240 2.82 1.67 10.84
C PRO A 240 3.42 2.80 11.70
N CYS A 241 3.82 3.89 11.05
CA CYS A 241 4.14 5.11 11.77
C CYS A 241 2.86 5.65 12.38
N VAL A 242 2.83 5.85 13.70
CA VAL A 242 1.78 6.67 14.30
C VAL A 242 1.99 8.09 13.76
N PRO A 243 0.98 8.71 13.10
CA PRO A 243 1.11 10.10 12.69
C PRO A 243 1.48 10.94 13.90
N LYS A 244 2.70 11.49 13.92
CA LYS A 244 3.07 12.46 14.94
C LYS A 244 2.25 13.71 14.64
N ILE A 245 1.22 13.96 15.44
CA ILE A 245 0.53 15.24 15.45
C ILE A 245 1.53 16.23 16.05
N HIS A 246 2.35 16.82 15.18
CA HIS A 246 3.09 18.01 15.54
C HIS A 246 2.05 19.12 15.74
N GLN A 247 2.14 19.88 16.84
CA GLN A 247 1.52 21.21 16.87
C GLN A 247 2.20 22.00 15.76
N VAL A 248 1.50 22.09 14.65
CA VAL A 248 1.92 22.92 13.53
C VAL A 248 1.63 24.36 13.97
N PRO A 249 2.60 25.29 13.92
CA PRO A 249 2.32 26.68 14.22
C PRO A 249 1.16 27.18 13.37
N ASP A 250 0.21 27.94 13.93
CA ASP A 250 -0.98 28.45 13.20
C ASP A 250 -0.59 29.13 11.88
N THR A 251 0.58 29.78 11.85
CA THR A 251 1.15 30.43 10.67
C THR A 251 1.41 29.49 9.47
N TYR A 252 1.51 28.19 9.68
CA TYR A 252 1.74 27.20 8.63
C TYR A 252 0.49 27.02 7.76
N PHE A 253 -0.71 26.99 8.37
CA PHE A 253 -1.98 26.89 7.66
C PHE A 253 -2.39 28.19 6.95
N CYS A 254 -1.89 29.34 7.41
CA CYS A 254 -2.19 30.65 6.81
C CYS A 254 -1.35 30.98 5.56
N SER A 255 -0.34 30.18 5.23
CA SER A 255 0.50 30.46 4.06
C SER A 255 -0.21 30.08 2.76
N VAL A 256 -0.17 30.99 1.79
CA VAL A 256 -0.79 30.80 0.46
C VAL A 256 0.25 30.56 -0.61
N THR A 257 -0.14 29.86 -1.66
CA THR A 257 0.65 29.64 -2.88
C THR A 257 -0.23 29.91 -4.09
N SER A 258 0.35 30.50 -5.13
CA SER A 258 -0.34 30.71 -6.40
C SER A 258 -0.46 29.37 -7.12
N VAL A 259 -1.67 29.02 -7.51
CA VAL A 259 -2.03 27.77 -8.18
C VAL A 259 -2.79 28.08 -9.45
N TYR A 260 -2.36 27.45 -10.54
CA TYR A 260 -3.13 27.31 -11.75
C TYR A 260 -3.35 25.82 -12.01
N SER A 261 -4.60 25.35 -11.99
CA SER A 261 -4.96 23.99 -12.37
C SER A 261 -6.09 24.02 -13.38
N GLU A 262 -5.82 23.50 -14.57
CA GLU A 262 -6.80 23.33 -15.65
C GLU A 262 -6.91 21.83 -15.95
N GLN A 263 -8.11 21.27 -15.82
CA GLN A 263 -8.36 19.83 -15.94
C GLN A 263 -9.47 19.56 -16.94
N TYR A 264 -9.25 18.61 -17.84
CA TYR A 264 -10.19 18.21 -18.88
C TYR A 264 -10.52 16.72 -18.80
N HIS A 265 -11.80 16.36 -18.94
CA HIS A 265 -12.25 14.98 -19.03
C HIS A 265 -13.14 14.83 -20.26
N PHE A 266 -12.77 13.97 -21.20
CA PHE A 266 -13.53 13.72 -22.42
C PHE A 266 -14.06 12.28 -22.41
N PHE A 267 -15.37 12.12 -22.39
CA PHE A 267 -16.03 10.82 -22.56
C PHE A 267 -16.39 10.62 -24.03
N LEU A 268 -15.76 9.63 -24.66
CA LEU A 268 -15.83 9.38 -26.10
C LEU A 268 -17.00 8.43 -26.42
N GLU A 269 -17.47 8.46 -27.66
CA GLU A 269 -18.63 7.65 -28.12
C GLU A 269 -18.43 6.13 -27.97
N ASP A 270 -17.18 5.64 -27.96
CA ASP A 270 -16.88 4.22 -27.70
C ASP A 270 -16.77 3.84 -26.22
N GLY A 271 -17.02 4.78 -25.33
CA GLY A 271 -16.89 4.62 -23.88
C GLY A 271 -15.46 4.83 -23.37
N SER A 272 -14.50 5.23 -24.20
CA SER A 272 -13.17 5.62 -23.72
C SER A 272 -13.24 6.96 -22.96
N LEU A 273 -12.28 7.16 -22.08
CA LEU A 273 -12.03 8.40 -21.36
C LEU A 273 -10.64 8.92 -21.70
N LEU A 274 -10.57 10.19 -22.09
CA LEU A 274 -9.33 10.94 -22.18
C LEU A 274 -9.31 12.02 -21.09
N ALA A 275 -8.41 11.90 -20.13
CA ALA A 275 -8.29 12.80 -18.98
C ALA A 275 -6.96 13.55 -19.01
N LEU A 276 -6.99 14.88 -18.90
CA LEU A 276 -5.82 15.74 -18.97
C LEU A 276 -5.79 16.73 -17.82
N ARG A 277 -4.58 17.12 -17.42
CA ARG A 277 -4.35 18.18 -16.44
C ARG A 277 -3.12 18.97 -16.78
N TYR A 278 -3.26 20.29 -16.77
CA TYR A 278 -2.17 21.24 -16.61
C TYR A 278 -2.22 21.78 -15.18
N PHE A 279 -1.10 21.67 -14.47
CA PHE A 279 -0.97 22.10 -13.09
C PHE A 279 0.31 22.89 -12.88
N LYS A 280 0.19 24.10 -12.33
CA LYS A 280 1.31 25.00 -12.10
C LYS A 280 1.20 25.70 -10.77
N THR A 281 2.33 25.81 -10.09
CA THR A 281 2.57 26.65 -8.92
C THR A 281 3.87 27.41 -9.09
N GLY A 282 4.30 28.14 -8.05
CA GLY A 282 5.64 28.74 -8.02
C GLY A 282 6.80 27.74 -8.05
N THR A 283 6.57 26.47 -7.74
CA THR A 283 7.62 25.43 -7.60
C THR A 283 7.43 24.23 -8.52
N ILE A 284 6.23 24.04 -9.09
CA ILE A 284 5.89 22.89 -9.92
C ILE A 284 5.22 23.38 -11.20
N GLU A 285 5.58 22.78 -12.33
CA GLU A 285 4.81 22.88 -13.58
C GLU A 285 4.70 21.47 -14.15
N HIS A 286 3.47 20.97 -14.30
CA HIS A 286 3.18 19.56 -14.56
C HIS A 286 2.05 19.40 -15.55
N TYR A 287 2.24 18.47 -16.49
CA TYR A 287 1.26 18.09 -17.48
C TYR A 287 1.04 16.59 -17.40
N SER A 288 -0.23 16.19 -17.47
CA SER A 288 -0.60 14.79 -17.57
C SER A 288 -1.75 14.57 -18.54
N ALA A 289 -1.72 13.44 -19.23
CA ALA A 289 -2.76 12.96 -20.10
C ALA A 289 -2.83 11.43 -20.05
N TRP A 290 -4.04 10.90 -19.90
CA TRP A 290 -4.31 9.47 -19.78
C TRP A 290 -5.48 9.08 -20.67
N TRP A 291 -5.32 7.98 -21.39
CA TRP A 291 -6.39 7.35 -22.17
C TRP A 291 -6.82 6.06 -21.47
N SER A 292 -8.11 5.88 -21.23
CA SER A 292 -8.65 4.67 -20.60
C SER A 292 -9.87 4.16 -21.34
N ASP A 293 -10.11 2.85 -21.34
CA ASP A 293 -11.33 2.23 -21.86
C ASP A 293 -12.15 1.53 -20.76
N THR A 294 -13.32 1.02 -21.13
CA THR A 294 -14.22 0.27 -20.23
C THR A 294 -13.83 -1.20 -20.04
N LYS A 295 -12.79 -1.68 -20.72
CA LYS A 295 -12.30 -3.07 -20.67
C LYS A 295 -11.11 -3.25 -19.72
N GLY A 296 -10.62 -2.15 -19.14
CA GLY A 296 -9.50 -2.18 -18.22
C GLY A 296 -8.18 -1.66 -18.78
N TYR A 297 -8.17 -1.20 -20.04
CA TYR A 297 -7.00 -0.61 -20.64
C TYR A 297 -6.82 0.82 -20.15
N SER A 298 -5.61 1.16 -19.73
CA SER A 298 -5.22 2.53 -19.37
C SER A 298 -3.80 2.80 -19.85
N LEU A 299 -3.63 3.86 -20.62
CA LEU A 299 -2.38 4.28 -21.23
C LEU A 299 -2.00 5.67 -20.70
N GLU A 300 -0.79 5.75 -20.14
CA GLU A 300 -0.15 7.03 -19.85
C GLU A 300 0.31 7.63 -21.18
N LEU A 301 -0.32 8.72 -21.61
CA LEU A 301 0.10 9.43 -22.82
C LEU A 301 1.22 10.40 -22.47
N ILE A 302 1.03 11.16 -21.39
CA ILE A 302 1.97 12.16 -20.89
C ILE A 302 1.88 12.14 -19.36
N ASN A 303 3.02 12.15 -18.69
CA ASN A 303 3.13 12.39 -17.27
C ASN A 303 4.52 12.97 -17.00
N THR A 304 4.63 14.29 -17.05
CA THR A 304 5.93 14.95 -16.94
C THR A 304 6.52 14.69 -15.55
N SER A 305 7.61 13.94 -15.47
CA SER A 305 8.50 13.98 -14.29
C SER A 305 9.59 15.03 -14.49
N GLU A 306 10.23 15.46 -13.41
CA GLU A 306 11.17 16.58 -13.34
C GLU A 306 12.10 16.68 -14.57
N HIS A 307 12.06 17.83 -15.26
CA HIS A 307 13.06 18.34 -16.23
C HIS A 307 12.77 18.37 -17.75
N GLN A 308 11.53 18.23 -18.23
CA GLN A 308 11.23 18.54 -19.65
C GLN A 308 10.36 19.80 -19.81
N ARG A 309 10.74 20.70 -20.74
CA ARG A 309 9.93 21.88 -21.09
C ARG A 309 8.66 21.41 -21.77
N SER A 310 7.52 21.76 -21.20
CA SER A 310 6.23 21.09 -21.38
C SER A 310 5.33 21.67 -22.48
N ASP A 311 5.65 22.85 -23.01
CA ASP A 311 4.91 23.51 -24.10
C ASP A 311 4.99 22.75 -25.43
N GLN A 312 5.87 21.74 -25.53
CA GLN A 312 6.00 20.85 -26.69
C GLN A 312 5.05 19.64 -26.65
N HIS A 313 4.47 19.31 -25.49
CA HIS A 313 3.75 18.03 -25.29
C HIS A 313 2.23 18.18 -25.22
N ILE A 314 1.73 19.27 -24.61
CA ILE A 314 0.31 19.64 -24.61
C ILE A 314 0.20 21.12 -24.95
N SER A 315 -0.47 21.43 -26.06
CA SER A 315 -0.83 22.81 -26.42
C SER A 315 -2.33 22.99 -26.22
N ILE A 316 -2.72 23.85 -25.30
CA ILE A 316 -4.12 24.28 -25.09
C ILE A 316 -4.24 25.70 -25.66
N LYS A 317 -5.09 25.86 -26.67
CA LYS A 317 -5.42 27.17 -27.26
C LYS A 317 -6.89 27.42 -27.06
N ASN A 318 -7.22 28.43 -26.26
CA ASN A 318 -8.59 28.81 -25.95
C ASN A 318 -8.88 30.20 -26.53
N ASN A 319 -10.01 30.32 -27.21
CA ASN A 319 -10.64 31.56 -27.61
C ASN A 319 -12.05 31.60 -27.00
N ASP A 320 -12.77 32.72 -27.13
CA ASP A 320 -14.12 32.86 -26.58
C ASP A 320 -15.05 31.69 -26.99
N GLY A 321 -15.32 30.78 -26.04
CA GLY A 321 -16.22 29.64 -26.18
C GLY A 321 -15.70 28.45 -26.99
N THR A 322 -14.47 28.46 -27.50
CA THR A 322 -13.90 27.34 -28.28
C THR A 322 -12.44 27.10 -27.94
N GLY A 323 -11.96 25.88 -28.11
CA GLY A 323 -10.56 25.58 -27.91
C GLY A 323 -10.05 24.37 -28.67
N THR A 324 -8.73 24.26 -28.71
CA THR A 324 -8.01 23.13 -29.31
C THR A 324 -6.95 22.64 -28.36
N ILE A 325 -6.91 21.33 -28.13
CA ILE A 325 -5.87 20.65 -27.37
C ILE A 325 -5.13 19.70 -28.31
N CYS A 326 -3.82 19.85 -28.41
CA CYS A 326 -2.97 18.97 -29.20
C CYS A 326 -2.03 18.18 -28.29
N LEU A 327 -1.94 16.87 -28.51
CA LEU A 327 -0.98 15.94 -27.90
C LEU A 327 -0.16 15.31 -29.04
N PRO A 328 0.94 15.96 -29.49
CA PRO A 328 1.65 15.56 -30.69
C PRO A 328 2.23 14.14 -30.63
N GLU A 329 2.76 13.74 -29.46
CA GLU A 329 3.38 12.42 -29.25
C GLU A 329 2.37 11.27 -29.34
N ALA A 330 1.12 11.53 -28.97
CA ALA A 330 0.03 10.58 -29.07
C ALA A 330 -0.71 10.66 -30.43
N ASN A 331 -0.35 11.64 -31.28
CA ASN A 331 -1.09 11.99 -32.50
C ASN A 331 -2.58 12.26 -32.22
N ILE A 332 -2.87 12.97 -31.12
CA ILE A 332 -4.24 13.31 -30.72
C ILE A 332 -4.48 14.82 -30.85
N GLU A 333 -5.58 15.19 -31.51
CA GLU A 333 -6.11 16.55 -31.52
C GLU A 333 -7.55 16.54 -31.00
N ILE A 334 -7.88 17.49 -30.14
CA ILE A 334 -9.20 17.68 -29.56
C ILE A 334 -9.66 19.08 -29.90
N GLN A 335 -10.79 19.20 -30.56
CA GLN A 335 -11.47 20.47 -30.78
C GLN A 335 -12.71 20.48 -29.90
N PHE A 336 -12.93 21.57 -29.16
CA PHE A 336 -14.08 21.67 -28.27
C PHE A 336 -14.76 23.03 -28.34
N GLN A 337 -16.06 23.02 -28.06
CA GLN A 337 -16.90 24.20 -27.86
C GLN A 337 -17.54 24.13 -26.48
N VAL A 338 -17.45 25.22 -25.72
CA VAL A 338 -18.09 25.34 -24.40
C VAL A 338 -19.60 25.50 -24.60
N ALA A 339 -20.38 24.54 -24.10
CA ALA A 339 -21.84 24.61 -24.16
C ALA A 339 -22.45 25.16 -22.86
N ALA A 340 -21.83 24.86 -21.72
CA ALA A 340 -22.21 25.37 -20.42
C ALA A 340 -20.98 25.79 -19.62
N GLU A 341 -21.09 26.92 -18.93
CA GLU A 341 -20.07 27.44 -18.01
C GLU A 341 -20.73 28.00 -16.75
N PHE A 342 -20.12 27.71 -15.61
CA PHE A 342 -20.53 28.21 -14.31
C PHE A 342 -19.32 28.65 -13.52
N THR A 343 -19.44 29.78 -12.84
CA THR A 343 -18.38 30.34 -12.01
C THR A 343 -18.90 30.72 -10.64
N TRP A 344 -18.06 30.59 -9.62
CA TRP A 344 -18.36 31.03 -8.25
C TRP A 344 -17.06 31.16 -7.45
N ALA A 345 -17.08 31.94 -6.37
CA ALA A 345 -15.92 32.10 -5.48
C ALA A 345 -15.70 30.85 -4.60
N VAL A 346 -14.44 30.52 -4.34
CA VAL A 346 -14.06 29.50 -3.35
C VAL A 346 -13.68 30.19 -2.05
N PRO A 347 -14.26 29.83 -0.89
CA PRO A 347 -13.97 30.52 0.38
C PRO A 347 -12.49 30.59 0.74
N ALA A 348 -11.73 29.56 0.39
CA ALA A 348 -10.31 29.46 0.69
C ALA A 348 -9.41 30.28 -0.25
N GLU A 349 -9.92 30.80 -1.38
CA GLU A 349 -9.10 31.60 -2.29
C GLU A 349 -8.97 33.03 -1.75
N LYS A 350 -7.73 33.47 -1.56
CA LYS A 350 -7.39 34.69 -0.81
C LYS A 350 -8.02 35.97 -1.38
N ASN A 351 -8.16 36.06 -2.70
CA ASN A 351 -8.66 37.25 -3.41
C ASN A 351 -10.10 37.07 -3.93
N HIS A 352 -10.77 35.98 -3.53
CA HIS A 352 -12.09 35.54 -3.96
C HIS A 352 -12.25 35.44 -5.48
N ARG A 353 -11.18 35.05 -6.18
CA ARG A 353 -11.22 34.69 -7.59
C ARG A 353 -12.18 33.53 -7.80
N ALA A 354 -12.96 33.62 -8.88
CA ALA A 354 -13.93 32.59 -9.20
C ALA A 354 -13.23 31.36 -9.79
N VAL A 355 -13.67 30.18 -9.37
CA VAL A 355 -13.36 28.95 -10.12
C VAL A 355 -14.29 28.84 -11.31
N ILE A 356 -13.80 28.22 -12.37
CA ILE A 356 -14.57 28.00 -13.59
C ILE A 356 -14.84 26.51 -13.71
N HIS A 357 -16.09 26.16 -13.95
CA HIS A 357 -16.51 24.81 -14.28
C HIS A 357 -17.30 24.87 -15.58
N GLN A 358 -16.83 24.15 -16.59
CA GLN A 358 -17.47 23.97 -17.88
C GLN A 358 -17.95 22.52 -17.96
N PRO A 359 -19.11 22.19 -17.38
CA PRO A 359 -19.55 20.81 -17.24
C PRO A 359 -19.90 20.12 -18.55
N LYS A 360 -20.07 20.90 -19.64
CA LYS A 360 -20.40 20.38 -20.95
C LYS A 360 -19.60 21.08 -22.03
N LEU A 361 -18.69 20.33 -22.62
CA LEU A 361 -17.97 20.69 -23.83
C LEU A 361 -18.43 19.77 -24.96
N LEU A 362 -18.79 20.33 -26.11
CA LEU A 362 -19.04 19.56 -27.33
C LEU A 362 -17.71 19.37 -28.04
N CYS A 363 -17.25 18.12 -28.14
CA CYS A 363 -15.88 17.83 -28.55
C CYS A 363 -15.81 16.90 -29.76
N THR A 364 -14.78 17.10 -30.57
CA THR A 364 -14.33 16.15 -31.59
C THR A 364 -12.90 15.74 -31.25
N VAL A 365 -12.65 14.43 -31.13
CA VAL A 365 -11.34 13.85 -30.84
C VAL A 365 -10.84 13.13 -32.08
N ASN A 366 -9.67 13.52 -32.56
CA ASN A 366 -8.98 12.93 -33.70
C ASN A 366 -7.71 12.21 -33.23
N THR A 367 -7.58 10.92 -33.52
CA THR A 367 -6.40 10.07 -33.18
C THR A 367 -5.53 9.75 -34.40
N GLY A 368 -5.76 10.44 -35.52
CA GLY A 368 -5.07 10.26 -36.81
C GLY A 368 -5.67 9.17 -37.70
N ASP A 369 -6.08 8.05 -37.11
CA ASP A 369 -6.77 6.95 -37.80
C ASP A 369 -8.30 7.09 -37.76
N ARG A 370 -8.80 7.87 -36.81
CA ARG A 370 -10.22 7.98 -36.47
C ARG A 370 -10.55 9.37 -35.95
N THR A 371 -11.77 9.82 -36.25
CA THR A 371 -12.40 10.98 -35.62
C THR A 371 -13.70 10.54 -34.95
N GLN A 372 -13.94 10.99 -33.71
CA GLN A 372 -15.14 10.66 -32.96
C GLN A 372 -15.61 11.84 -32.10
N LYS A 373 -16.89 11.84 -31.73
CA LYS A 373 -17.41 12.87 -30.81
C LYS A 373 -17.11 12.48 -29.37
N ALA A 374 -17.11 13.49 -28.51
CA ALA A 374 -17.02 13.32 -27.07
C ALA A 374 -17.83 14.41 -26.35
N ILE A 375 -18.30 14.07 -25.15
CA ILE A 375 -18.79 15.05 -24.18
C ILE A 375 -17.66 15.32 -23.21
N GLY A 376 -17.21 16.57 -23.18
CA GLY A 376 -16.11 17.02 -22.34
C GLY A 376 -16.58 17.76 -21.10
N TYR A 377 -15.67 17.87 -20.15
CA TYR A 377 -15.79 18.65 -18.92
C TYR A 377 -14.47 19.37 -18.68
N CYS A 378 -14.53 20.64 -18.28
CA CYS A 378 -13.36 21.37 -17.81
C CYS A 378 -13.60 21.96 -16.42
N LYS A 379 -12.55 21.99 -15.59
CA LYS A 379 -12.50 22.84 -14.40
C LYS A 379 -11.17 23.58 -14.31
N ILE A 380 -11.25 24.85 -13.93
CA ILE A 380 -10.12 25.78 -13.87
C ILE A 380 -10.09 26.42 -12.49
N TYR A 381 -8.95 26.29 -11.83
CA TYR A 381 -8.62 26.91 -10.55
C TYR A 381 -7.40 27.80 -10.78
N ASP A 382 -7.61 29.12 -10.81
CA ASP A 382 -6.54 30.12 -10.87
C ASP A 382 -6.67 31.06 -9.67
N GLY A 383 -5.78 30.89 -8.71
CA GLY A 383 -5.98 31.44 -7.38
C GLY A 383 -4.75 31.41 -6.49
N ASP A 384 -4.83 32.12 -5.38
CA ASP A 384 -3.90 31.97 -4.25
C ASP A 384 -4.63 31.15 -3.18
N TYR A 385 -4.19 29.90 -3.02
CA TYR A 385 -4.81 28.93 -2.13
C TYR A 385 -3.87 28.58 -0.97
N PRO A 386 -4.40 28.14 0.18
CA PRO A 386 -3.59 27.57 1.25
C PRO A 386 -2.69 26.45 0.74
N LYS A 387 -1.48 26.33 1.31
CA LYS A 387 -0.50 25.30 0.92
C LYS A 387 -1.01 23.86 1.09
N PHE A 388 -1.98 23.65 1.97
CA PHE A 388 -2.58 22.35 2.26
C PHE A 388 -3.90 22.24 1.52
N TRP A 389 -4.09 21.16 0.78
CA TRP A 389 -5.40 20.82 0.28
C TRP A 389 -5.63 19.32 0.19
N GLY A 390 -6.90 18.96 0.24
CA GLY A 390 -7.38 17.64 -0.04
C GLY A 390 -8.76 17.75 -0.69
N TYR A 391 -9.01 17.01 -1.75
CA TYR A 391 -10.35 16.96 -2.32
C TYR A 391 -10.68 15.57 -2.87
N HIS A 392 -11.94 15.20 -2.67
CA HIS A 392 -12.62 14.19 -3.45
C HIS A 392 -13.50 14.91 -4.46
N PHE A 393 -13.34 14.59 -5.74
CA PHE A 393 -14.16 15.13 -6.79
C PHE A 393 -14.73 13.99 -7.62
N VAL A 394 -15.98 14.14 -8.04
CA VAL A 394 -16.68 13.18 -8.89
C VAL A 394 -17.24 13.97 -10.07
N HIS A 395 -17.03 13.45 -11.27
CA HIS A 395 -17.73 13.86 -12.49
C HIS A 395 -18.35 12.62 -13.13
N ALA A 396 -19.68 12.62 -13.26
CA ALA A 396 -20.45 11.51 -13.77
C ALA A 396 -21.33 11.95 -14.95
N PHE A 397 -21.41 11.10 -15.97
CA PHE A 397 -22.25 11.28 -17.14
C PHE A 397 -23.27 10.15 -17.23
N PHE A 398 -24.54 10.54 -17.31
CA PHE A 398 -25.69 9.65 -17.48
C PHE A 398 -26.40 10.05 -18.78
N PRO A 399 -26.28 9.26 -19.87
CA PRO A 399 -26.79 9.64 -21.19
C PRO A 399 -28.25 10.10 -21.21
N ASP A 400 -29.11 9.42 -20.44
CA ASP A 400 -30.55 9.68 -20.41
C ASP A 400 -30.98 10.67 -19.32
N TYR A 401 -30.03 11.20 -18.52
CA TYR A 401 -30.35 11.99 -17.34
C TYR A 401 -29.62 13.34 -17.30
N GLY A 402 -28.30 13.34 -17.38
CA GLY A 402 -27.51 14.54 -17.23
C GLY A 402 -26.07 14.33 -16.80
N ILE A 403 -25.43 15.46 -16.55
CA ILE A 403 -24.05 15.53 -16.06
C ILE A 403 -24.11 15.94 -14.59
N ILE A 404 -23.50 15.13 -13.73
CA ILE A 404 -23.42 15.40 -12.29
C ILE A 404 -21.97 15.59 -11.92
N TRP A 405 -21.67 16.63 -11.16
CA TRP A 405 -20.37 16.78 -10.52
C TRP A 405 -20.51 17.22 -9.08
N SER A 406 -19.61 16.73 -8.25
CA SER A 406 -19.65 16.97 -6.82
C SER A 406 -18.24 16.97 -6.26
N ALA A 407 -18.00 17.80 -5.26
CA ALA A 407 -16.74 17.81 -4.53
C ALA A 407 -16.98 17.81 -3.03
N GLU A 408 -16.03 17.20 -2.32
CA GLU A 408 -15.77 17.44 -0.92
C GLU A 408 -14.29 17.78 -0.79
N ALA A 409 -14.01 19.04 -0.51
CA ALA A 409 -12.67 19.62 -0.51
C ALA A 409 -12.36 20.32 0.82
N THR A 410 -11.08 20.40 1.11
CA THR A 410 -10.49 21.16 2.21
C THR A 410 -9.29 21.89 1.66
N PHE A 411 -9.23 23.19 1.91
CA PHE A 411 -8.12 24.06 1.53
C PHE A 411 -7.70 24.82 2.79
N GLY A 412 -6.55 24.47 3.36
CA GLY A 412 -6.16 24.92 4.69
C GLY A 412 -7.16 24.41 5.73
N GLU A 413 -7.81 25.32 6.45
CA GLU A 413 -8.86 25.01 7.42
C GLU A 413 -10.28 25.10 6.83
N GLU A 414 -10.41 25.65 5.63
CA GLU A 414 -11.70 25.90 4.99
C GLU A 414 -12.23 24.63 4.33
N LYS A 415 -13.43 24.19 4.76
CA LYS A 415 -14.16 23.10 4.11
C LYS A 415 -15.03 23.64 3.00
N TYR A 416 -15.03 22.95 1.87
CA TYR A 416 -15.76 23.34 0.67
C TYR A 416 -16.38 22.11 -0.01
N ASN A 417 -17.71 22.01 -0.01
CA ASN A 417 -18.43 20.90 -0.62
C ASN A 417 -19.64 21.36 -1.44
N TYR A 418 -19.93 20.64 -2.52
CA TYR A 418 -21.09 20.90 -3.37
C TYR A 418 -21.53 19.64 -4.13
N PHE A 419 -22.78 19.64 -4.56
CA PHE A 419 -23.34 18.67 -5.50
C PHE A 419 -24.10 19.43 -6.58
N LYS A 420 -23.83 19.18 -7.86
CA LYS A 420 -24.42 19.93 -8.98
C LYS A 420 -24.87 18.96 -10.07
N LEU A 421 -26.06 19.21 -10.61
CA LEU A 421 -26.65 18.46 -11.70
C LEU A 421 -26.98 19.43 -12.83
N LEU A 422 -26.37 19.21 -13.99
CA LEU A 422 -26.82 19.78 -15.25
C LEU A 422 -27.80 18.78 -15.89
N ASN A 423 -29.09 19.07 -15.79
CA ASN A 423 -30.11 18.21 -16.37
C ASN A 423 -30.12 18.38 -17.89
N THR A 424 -29.94 17.29 -18.62
CA THR A 424 -29.99 17.25 -20.09
C THR A 424 -31.18 16.46 -20.62
N SER A 425 -32.03 15.92 -19.74
CA SER A 425 -33.07 14.95 -20.09
C SER A 425 -34.40 15.56 -20.53
N GLN A 426 -34.64 16.86 -20.34
CA GLN A 426 -35.92 17.49 -20.70
C GLN A 426 -35.75 18.95 -21.11
N THR A 427 -36.07 19.25 -22.39
CA THR A 427 -36.10 20.56 -23.09
C THR A 427 -34.77 21.10 -23.64
N GLU A 428 -34.86 21.95 -24.68
CA GLU A 428 -33.73 22.59 -25.39
C GLU A 428 -32.83 23.48 -24.50
N LYS A 429 -33.18 23.70 -23.22
CA LYS A 429 -32.42 24.52 -22.28
C LYS A 429 -31.86 23.68 -21.14
N GLU A 430 -30.55 23.76 -20.98
CA GLU A 430 -29.81 23.13 -19.90
C GLU A 430 -30.09 23.85 -18.57
N ILE A 431 -30.51 23.12 -17.54
CA ILE A 431 -30.84 23.67 -16.22
C ILE A 431 -29.82 23.16 -15.20
N LEU A 432 -29.11 24.10 -14.55
CA LEU A 432 -28.27 23.79 -13.40
C LEU A 432 -29.11 23.70 -12.13
N LEU A 433 -29.03 22.56 -11.47
CA LEU A 433 -29.60 22.31 -10.16
C LEU A 433 -28.48 22.18 -9.13
N ASN A 434 -28.56 22.98 -8.07
CA ASN A 434 -27.60 22.94 -6.95
C ASN A 434 -28.18 22.07 -5.84
N GLY A 435 -27.37 21.13 -5.36
CA GLY A 435 -27.69 20.27 -4.24
C GLY A 435 -27.20 20.85 -2.91
N GLU A 436 -28.02 20.68 -1.90
CA GLU A 436 -27.73 20.94 -0.49
C GLU A 436 -27.35 19.63 0.22
N ASP A 437 -26.87 19.72 1.47
CA ASP A 437 -26.56 18.56 2.33
C ASP A 437 -25.68 17.50 1.64
N SER A 438 -24.69 17.96 0.89
CA SER A 438 -23.82 17.10 0.11
C SER A 438 -22.68 16.50 0.94
N TYR A 439 -22.39 15.21 0.71
CA TYR A 439 -21.29 14.50 1.35
C TYR A 439 -20.79 13.34 0.47
N HIS A 440 -19.54 12.94 0.67
CA HIS A 440 -18.92 11.82 -0.04
C HIS A 440 -18.65 10.66 0.90
N ARG A 441 -18.70 9.44 0.36
CA ARG A 441 -18.20 8.20 0.93
C ARG A 441 -17.30 7.51 -0.10
N LYS A 442 -16.56 6.49 0.32
CA LYS A 442 -15.67 5.73 -0.58
C LYS A 442 -16.38 5.25 -1.86
N THR A 443 -17.63 4.83 -1.73
CA THR A 443 -18.43 4.19 -2.78
C THR A 443 -19.70 4.98 -3.14
N SER A 444 -19.86 6.20 -2.65
CA SER A 444 -21.00 7.03 -3.04
C SER A 444 -20.77 8.54 -2.86
N ALA A 445 -21.55 9.34 -3.59
CA ALA A 445 -21.72 10.77 -3.33
C ALA A 445 -23.21 11.08 -3.24
N HIS A 446 -23.56 12.04 -2.39
CA HIS A 446 -24.94 12.41 -2.11
C HIS A 446 -25.15 13.92 -2.28
N GLY A 447 -26.35 14.30 -2.69
CA GLY A 447 -26.85 15.67 -2.60
C GLY A 447 -28.38 15.69 -2.59
N ARG A 448 -28.97 16.65 -1.88
CA ARG A 448 -30.41 16.89 -1.88
C ARG A 448 -30.72 18.04 -2.84
N ILE A 449 -31.50 17.79 -3.88
CA ILE A 449 -31.94 18.83 -4.82
C ILE A 449 -33.45 18.97 -4.65
N GLN A 450 -33.90 20.15 -4.21
CA GLN A 450 -35.28 20.39 -3.81
C GLN A 450 -35.69 19.37 -2.72
N ASP A 451 -36.75 18.60 -2.95
CA ASP A 451 -37.30 17.62 -2.01
C ASP A 451 -36.84 16.19 -2.29
N LYS A 452 -35.89 16.01 -3.23
CA LYS A 452 -35.40 14.70 -3.67
C LYS A 452 -33.96 14.46 -3.27
N ILE A 453 -33.67 13.21 -2.92
CA ILE A 453 -32.35 12.75 -2.54
C ILE A 453 -31.69 12.09 -3.74
N TYR A 454 -30.51 12.58 -4.12
CA TYR A 454 -29.72 12.05 -5.21
C TYR A 454 -28.53 11.25 -4.65
N HIS A 455 -28.43 10.00 -5.05
CA HIS A 455 -27.33 9.11 -4.71
C HIS A 455 -26.58 8.69 -5.96
N LEU A 456 -25.32 9.11 -6.06
CA LEU A 456 -24.36 8.51 -6.97
C LEU A 456 -23.71 7.33 -6.27
N LYS A 457 -23.92 6.11 -6.78
CA LYS A 457 -23.25 4.90 -6.29
C LYS A 457 -22.17 4.46 -7.27
N PHE A 458 -21.05 4.02 -6.72
CA PHE A 458 -19.88 3.57 -7.47
C PHE A 458 -19.62 2.10 -7.16
N ASP A 459 -19.38 1.29 -8.18
CA ASP A 459 -18.88 -0.08 -7.98
C ASP A 459 -17.46 -0.04 -7.36
N ASN A 460 -17.10 -1.10 -6.65
CA ASN A 460 -15.74 -1.35 -6.19
C ASN A 460 -14.78 -1.65 -7.34
N ASN A 461 -15.28 -2.02 -8.52
CA ASN A 461 -14.48 -2.34 -9.68
C ASN A 461 -14.39 -1.13 -10.63
N ALA A 462 -13.24 -0.43 -10.60
CA ALA A 462 -12.93 0.57 -11.62
C ALA A 462 -12.59 -0.12 -12.95
N PHE A 463 -12.95 0.51 -14.08
CA PHE A 463 -12.40 0.12 -15.37
C PHE A 463 -10.90 0.41 -15.37
N ALA A 464 -10.51 1.65 -15.09
CA ALA A 464 -9.11 2.07 -15.05
C ALA A 464 -8.82 2.91 -13.81
N ASN A 465 -7.58 2.84 -13.36
CA ASN A 465 -7.06 3.70 -12.29
C ASN A 465 -5.65 4.13 -12.64
N TRP A 466 -5.32 5.37 -12.30
CA TRP A 466 -3.96 5.88 -12.41
C TRP A 466 -3.69 6.90 -11.32
N SER A 467 -2.41 7.12 -11.03
CA SER A 467 -2.00 8.12 -10.05
C SER A 467 -0.77 8.86 -10.52
N SER A 468 -0.77 10.17 -10.35
CA SER A 468 0.40 11.03 -10.55
C SER A 468 0.83 11.63 -9.22
N ILE A 469 2.14 11.65 -8.98
CA ILE A 469 2.75 12.29 -7.83
C ILE A 469 3.50 13.52 -8.32
N LEU A 470 3.07 14.68 -7.85
CA LEU A 470 3.70 15.97 -8.07
C LEU A 470 4.84 16.15 -7.05
N ARG A 471 6.04 16.42 -7.56
CA ARG A 471 7.26 16.61 -6.76
C ARG A 471 8.01 17.83 -7.28
N ASN A 472 8.65 18.56 -6.37
CA ASN A 472 9.62 19.60 -6.70
C ASN A 472 11.07 19.11 -6.58
N GLN A 473 11.29 18.01 -5.84
CA GLN A 473 12.54 17.30 -5.69
C GLN A 473 12.28 15.78 -5.68
N PRO A 474 13.25 14.95 -6.09
CA PRO A 474 13.05 13.50 -6.22
C PRO A 474 12.58 12.81 -4.92
N SER A 475 12.93 13.36 -3.76
CA SER A 475 12.61 12.83 -2.43
C SER A 475 11.35 13.41 -1.78
N THR A 476 10.70 14.42 -2.38
CA THR A 476 9.49 15.05 -1.81
C THR A 476 8.23 14.48 -2.45
N MET A 477 7.09 14.64 -1.77
CA MET A 477 5.76 14.38 -2.31
C MET A 477 4.91 15.61 -1.98
N GLU A 478 4.84 16.55 -2.91
CA GLU A 478 4.11 17.81 -2.74
C GLU A 478 2.62 17.58 -2.92
N SER A 479 2.20 16.80 -3.92
CA SER A 479 0.80 16.43 -4.09
C SER A 479 0.66 15.09 -4.80
N LYS A 480 -0.40 14.34 -4.48
CA LYS A 480 -0.77 13.10 -5.13
C LYS A 480 -2.18 13.22 -5.68
N LEU A 481 -2.32 13.00 -6.98
CA LEU A 481 -3.60 12.89 -7.68
C LEU A 481 -3.83 11.43 -8.07
N CYS A 482 -4.94 10.86 -7.65
CA CYS A 482 -5.44 9.57 -8.12
C CYS A 482 -6.73 9.79 -8.90
N LEU A 483 -6.87 9.08 -10.01
CA LEU A 483 -8.02 9.12 -10.89
C LEU A 483 -8.56 7.70 -11.09
N GLU A 484 -9.88 7.55 -11.02
CA GLU A 484 -10.57 6.27 -11.15
C GLU A 484 -11.71 6.39 -12.15
N TYR A 485 -11.60 5.74 -13.31
CA TYR A 485 -12.66 5.64 -14.30
C TYR A 485 -13.50 4.39 -14.08
N ARG A 486 -14.82 4.53 -13.93
CA ARG A 486 -15.67 3.42 -13.46
C ARG A 486 -17.15 3.58 -13.85
N PRO A 487 -17.96 2.51 -13.72
CA PRO A 487 -19.40 2.64 -13.83
C PRO A 487 -19.99 3.40 -12.64
N ALA A 488 -21.11 4.07 -12.88
CA ALA A 488 -21.88 4.79 -11.88
C ALA A 488 -23.36 4.45 -12.00
N ILE A 489 -24.04 4.39 -10.85
CA ILE A 489 -25.50 4.24 -10.78
C ILE A 489 -26.05 5.50 -10.14
N LEU A 490 -27.06 6.09 -10.78
CA LEU A 490 -27.84 7.18 -10.21
C LEU A 490 -29.11 6.61 -9.58
N GLU A 491 -29.29 6.88 -8.29
CA GLU A 491 -30.53 6.66 -7.58
C GLU A 491 -31.14 7.99 -7.14
N ILE A 492 -32.45 8.09 -7.21
CA ILE A 492 -33.24 9.21 -6.70
C ILE A 492 -34.28 8.64 -5.75
N ASP A 493 -34.30 9.10 -4.51
CA ASP A 493 -35.17 8.58 -3.44
C ASP A 493 -35.11 7.05 -3.33
N ASP A 494 -33.88 6.53 -3.30
CA ASP A 494 -33.52 5.10 -3.25
C ASP A 494 -34.01 4.26 -4.45
N GLN A 495 -34.48 4.89 -5.52
CA GLN A 495 -34.85 4.22 -6.77
C GLN A 495 -33.80 4.44 -7.83
N LYS A 496 -33.33 3.37 -8.46
CA LYS A 496 -32.39 3.44 -9.59
C LYS A 496 -33.05 4.13 -10.78
N VAL A 497 -32.45 5.23 -11.23
CA VAL A 497 -32.94 6.07 -12.33
C VAL A 497 -32.07 5.93 -13.59
N GLY A 498 -30.78 5.65 -13.43
CA GLY A 498 -29.88 5.50 -14.58
C GLY A 498 -28.58 4.79 -14.26
N GLU A 499 -27.95 4.27 -15.30
CA GLU A 499 -26.57 3.81 -15.30
C GLU A 499 -25.75 4.76 -16.17
N GLY A 500 -24.49 4.95 -15.79
CA GLY A 500 -23.60 5.84 -16.48
C GLY A 500 -22.15 5.52 -16.15
N ILE A 501 -21.29 6.47 -16.46
CA ILE A 501 -19.86 6.39 -16.22
C ILE A 501 -19.43 7.58 -15.38
N CYS A 502 -18.40 7.40 -14.55
CA CYS A 502 -17.83 8.50 -13.81
C CYS A 502 -16.32 8.43 -13.74
N LEU A 503 -15.73 9.62 -13.61
CA LEU A 503 -14.36 9.83 -13.17
C LEU A 503 -14.40 10.31 -11.73
N LYS A 504 -13.74 9.55 -10.84
CA LYS A 504 -13.47 9.98 -9.48
C LYS A 504 -12.05 10.46 -9.38
N GLU A 505 -11.86 11.51 -8.60
CA GLU A 505 -10.57 12.08 -8.31
C GLU A 505 -10.34 12.18 -6.82
N PHE A 506 -9.14 11.80 -6.41
CA PHE A 506 -8.65 11.93 -5.06
C PHE A 506 -7.35 12.68 -5.13
N CYS A 507 -7.32 13.89 -4.58
CA CYS A 507 -6.11 14.69 -4.55
C CYS A 507 -5.82 15.11 -3.12
N PHE A 508 -4.57 14.99 -2.70
CA PHE A 508 -4.11 15.60 -1.45
C PHE A 508 -2.67 16.06 -1.60
N GLY A 509 -2.30 17.11 -0.90
CA GLY A 509 -0.96 17.66 -1.01
C GLY A 509 -0.67 18.80 -0.05
N THR A 510 0.62 19.06 0.09
CA THR A 510 1.24 20.16 0.81
C THR A 510 2.22 20.80 -0.16
N ILE A 511 1.83 21.87 -0.85
CA ILE A 511 2.73 22.54 -1.78
C ILE A 511 3.59 23.53 -1.02
N THR A 512 4.89 23.21 -0.92
CA THR A 512 5.91 23.95 -0.18
C THR A 512 6.24 25.32 -0.78
#